data_AF-A0A961LAH0-F1
#
_entry.id   AF-A0A961LAH0-F1
#
_cell.length_a   1.000
_cell.length_b   1.000
_cell.length_c   1.000
_cell.angle_alpha   90.00
_cell.angle_beta   90.00
_cell.angle_gamma   90.00
#
_symmetry.space_group_name_H-M   'P 1'
#
loop_
_entity.id
_entity.type
_entity.pdbx_description
1 polymer ?
#
loop_
_entity_poly.entity_id
_entity_poly.type
_entity_poly.pdbx_seq_one_letter_code
_entity_poly.pdbx_strand_id
1 'polypeptide(L)'
;MSLTSGIAIYFITWWVTLFAVLPWGVRSHHEAGKDVMEGHDAGAPTNPMMWRKVLVTTVIASAIFVLIYGQMTYEWIGFDDIPFLNSMPKT
;
A
#
# COMPACT_ATOMS: atom_id res chain seq x y z
N MET A 1 -17.92 -8.35 -10.75
CA MET A 1 -17.62 -6.95 -10.34
C MET A 1 -17.85 -6.01 -11.51
N SER A 2 -18.40 -4.81 -11.26
CA SER A 2 -18.51 -3.77 -12.31
C SER A 2 -17.13 -3.16 -12.61
N LEU A 3 -16.90 -2.72 -13.85
CA LEU A 3 -15.63 -2.09 -14.25
C LEU A 3 -15.30 -0.87 -13.39
N THR A 4 -16.31 -0.04 -13.12
CA THR A 4 -16.20 1.16 -12.27
C THR A 4 -15.77 0.81 -10.85
N SER A 5 -16.36 -0.23 -10.27
CA SER A 5 -15.98 -0.72 -8.93
C SER A 5 -14.55 -1.23 -8.90
N GLY A 6 -14.12 -1.98 -9.93
CA GLY A 6 -12.74 -2.48 -10.02
C GLY A 6 -11.70 -1.35 -10.08
N ILE A 7 -11.98 -0.29 -10.86
CA ILE A 7 -11.11 0.88 -10.95
C ILE A 7 -11.05 1.63 -9.61
N ALA A 8 -12.20 1.82 -8.94
CA ALA A 8 -12.25 2.50 -7.64
C ALA A 8 -11.43 1.75 -6.57
N ILE A 9 -11.55 0.42 -6.51
CA ILE A 9 -10.78 -0.42 -5.58
C ILE A 9 -9.29 -0.29 -5.86
N TYR A 10 -8.87 -0.42 -7.13
CA TYR A 10 -7.46 -0.26 -7.51
C TYR A 10 -6.92 1.11 -7.09
N PHE A 11 -7.66 2.19 -7.36
CA PHE A 11 -7.25 3.55 -7.01
C PHE A 11 -7.07 3.73 -5.50
N ILE A 12 -8.01 3.25 -4.69
CA ILE A 12 -7.95 3.33 -3.22
C ILE A 12 -6.79 2.48 -2.68
N THR A 13 -6.66 1.23 -3.13
CA THR A 13 -5.56 0.34 -2.74
C THR A 13 -4.20 0.93 -3.08
N TRP A 14 -4.06 1.53 -4.26
CA TRP A 14 -2.84 2.21 -4.68
C TRP A 14 -2.51 3.41 -3.79
N TRP A 15 -3.50 4.25 -3.48
CA TRP A 15 -3.33 5.41 -2.60
C TRP A 15 -2.92 5.01 -1.17
N VAL A 16 -3.59 4.01 -0.59
CA VAL A 16 -3.27 3.50 0.75
C VAL A 16 -1.86 2.92 0.79
N THR A 17 -1.47 2.17 -0.25
CA THR A 17 -0.12 1.59 -0.35
C THR A 17 0.94 2.68 -0.49
N LEU A 18 0.66 3.75 -1.24
CA LEU A 18 1.57 4.90 -1.34
C LEU A 18 1.86 5.46 0.05
N PHE A 19 0.82 5.76 0.83
CA PHE A 19 0.99 6.25 2.21
C PHE A 19 1.70 5.24 3.13
N ALA A 20 1.41 3.95 2.99
CA ALA A 20 2.04 2.90 3.79
C ALA A 20 3.55 2.75 3.52
N VAL A 21 4.01 3.04 2.30
CA VAL A 21 5.43 2.94 1.92
C VAL A 21 6.19 4.25 2.10
N LEU A 22 5.53 5.41 2.21
CA LEU A 22 6.19 6.68 2.53
C LEU A 22 7.13 6.64 3.75
N PRO A 23 6.81 5.97 4.89
CA PRO A 23 7.74 5.87 6.03
C PRO A 23 8.97 5.01 5.73
N TRP A 24 8.97 4.20 4.66
CA TRP A 24 10.14 3.43 4.25
C TRP A 24 11.18 4.34 3.58
N GLY A 25 12.34 4.45 4.22
CA GLY A 25 13.48 5.19 3.69
C GLY A 25 13.46 6.69 3.96
N VAL A 26 12.86 7.12 5.08
CA VAL A 26 13.21 8.39 5.72
C VAL A 26 14.52 8.16 6.48
N ARG A 27 15.66 8.25 5.77
CA ARG A 27 16.98 8.30 6.41
C ARG A 27 17.36 9.77 6.57
N SER A 28 17.32 10.24 7.82
CA SER A 28 17.77 11.58 8.20
C SER A 28 19.28 11.71 8.01
N HIS A 29 19.74 12.92 7.69
CA HIS A 29 21.14 13.31 7.46
C HIS A 29 22.11 12.94 8.59
N HIS A 30 21.58 12.49 9.72
CA HIS A 30 22.33 12.10 10.91
C HIS A 30 23.17 10.82 10.72
N GLU A 31 22.81 9.92 9.79
CA GLU A 31 23.52 8.63 9.60
C GLU A 31 24.69 8.70 8.58
N ALA A 32 24.89 9.80 7.86
CA ALA A 32 25.80 9.84 6.71
C ALA A 32 27.24 10.32 7.01
N GLY A 33 27.56 10.72 8.25
CA GLY A 33 28.94 11.08 8.65
C GLY A 33 29.58 12.19 7.80
N LYS A 34 28.79 13.04 7.15
CA LYS A 34 29.25 14.20 6.40
C LYS A 34 28.72 15.44 7.08
N ASP A 35 29.64 16.31 7.47
CA ASP A 35 29.38 17.61 8.08
C ASP A 35 28.15 18.26 7.45
N VAL A 36 27.16 18.52 8.32
CA VAL A 36 26.02 19.36 7.99
C VAL A 36 26.60 20.75 7.72
N MET A 37 26.89 21.06 6.46
CA MET A 37 27.32 22.40 6.09
C MET A 37 26.20 23.37 6.46
N GLU A 38 26.57 24.33 7.29
CA GLU A 38 25.75 25.38 7.89
C GLU A 38 24.94 26.10 6.80
N GLY A 39 23.64 25.82 6.71
CA GLY A 39 22.72 26.43 5.73
C GLY A 39 21.78 25.46 4.99
N HIS A 40 21.99 24.14 5.09
CA HIS A 40 21.04 23.15 4.54
C HIS A 40 20.00 22.72 5.60
N ASP A 41 18.72 22.70 5.20
CA ASP A 41 17.63 22.14 6.00
C ASP A 41 17.92 20.67 6.31
N ALA A 42 17.92 20.31 7.60
CA ALA A 42 18.36 19.01 8.13
C ALA A 42 17.52 17.81 7.62
N GLY A 43 16.44 18.08 6.86
CA GLY A 43 15.56 17.08 6.28
C GLY A 43 15.72 16.81 4.78
N ALA A 44 16.62 17.47 4.04
CA ALA A 44 16.68 17.44 2.58
C ALA A 44 17.53 16.27 2.00
N PRO A 45 16.97 15.06 1.74
CA PRO A 45 17.73 13.83 1.55
C PRO A 45 18.75 13.97 0.42
N THR A 46 20.02 13.62 0.66
CA THR A 46 21.14 13.80 -0.28
C THR A 46 20.98 13.05 -1.61
N ASN A 47 20.08 12.07 -1.68
CA ASN A 47 19.66 11.45 -2.94
C ASN A 47 18.25 10.85 -2.78
N PRO A 48 17.18 11.59 -3.11
CA PRO A 48 15.83 11.07 -3.03
C PRO A 48 15.65 10.07 -4.18
N MET A 49 15.93 8.78 -3.94
CA MET A 49 15.66 7.67 -4.86
C MET A 49 14.14 7.41 -5.01
N MET A 50 13.39 8.48 -5.30
CA MET A 50 11.94 8.56 -5.41
C MET A 50 11.40 7.52 -6.40
N TRP A 51 12.08 7.34 -7.52
CA TRP A 51 11.71 6.36 -8.55
C TRP A 51 11.74 4.91 -8.04
N ARG A 52 12.67 4.55 -7.16
CA ARG A 52 12.68 3.22 -6.54
C ARG A 52 11.52 3.05 -5.56
N LYS A 53 11.18 4.09 -4.81
CA LYS A 53 10.02 4.07 -3.91
C LYS A 53 8.72 3.88 -4.68
N VAL A 54 8.54 4.57 -5.81
CA VAL A 54 7.36 4.44 -6.69
C VAL A 54 7.28 3.05 -7.34
N LEU A 55 8.40 2.45 -7.72
CA LEU A 55 8.41 1.08 -8.22
C LEU A 55 8.01 0.07 -7.14
N VAL A 56 8.56 0.19 -5.94
CA VAL A 56 8.21 -0.69 -4.81
C VAL A 56 6.75 -0.51 -4.41
N THR A 57 6.23 0.72 -4.33
CA THR A 57 4.81 0.97 -4.03
C THR A 57 3.90 0.32 -5.07
N THR A 58 4.28 0.41 -6.35
CA THR A 58 3.46 -0.13 -7.45
C THR A 58 3.45 -1.66 -7.43
N VAL A 59 4.59 -2.31 -7.15
CA VAL A 59 4.67 -3.78 -7.04
C VAL A 59 3.83 -4.28 -5.86
N ILE A 60 3.98 -3.65 -4.68
CA ILE A 60 3.21 -4.01 -3.48
C ILE A 60 1.71 -3.78 -3.72
N ALA A 61 1.33 -2.62 -4.26
CA ALA A 61 -0.07 -2.30 -4.54
C ALA A 61 -0.67 -3.29 -5.55
N SER A 62 0.08 -3.66 -6.59
CA SER A 62 -0.36 -4.64 -7.58
C SER A 62 -0.57 -6.03 -6.95
N ALA A 63 0.33 -6.47 -6.07
CA ALA A 63 0.17 -7.74 -5.36
C ALA A 63 -1.09 -7.76 -4.48
N ILE A 64 -1.33 -6.69 -3.73
CA ILE A 64 -2.53 -6.54 -2.88
C ILE A 64 -3.79 -6.51 -3.76
N PHE A 65 -3.77 -5.79 -4.87
CA PHE A 65 -4.91 -5.73 -5.78
C PHE A 65 -5.25 -7.09 -6.39
N VAL A 66 -4.25 -7.87 -6.81
CA VAL A 66 -4.45 -9.23 -7.32
C VAL A 66 -5.09 -10.13 -6.28
N LEU A 67 -4.68 -10.03 -5.01
CA LEU A 67 -5.28 -10.77 -3.91
C LEU A 67 -6.76 -10.38 -3.69
N ILE A 68 -7.06 -9.09 -3.67
CA ILE A 68 -8.45 -8.60 -3.52
C ILE A 68 -9.31 -9.05 -4.69
N TYR A 69 -8.82 -8.88 -5.92
CA TYR A 69 -9.54 -9.29 -7.12
C TYR A 69 -9.76 -10.81 -7.18
N GLY A 70 -8.75 -11.59 -6.75
CA GLY A 70 -8.84 -13.04 -6.62
C GLY A 70 -9.90 -13.44 -5.60
N GLN A 71 -9.89 -12.84 -4.41
CA GLN A 71 -10.93 -13.11 -3.39
C GLN A 71 -12.32 -12.78 -3.92
N MET A 72 -12.49 -11.65 -4.61
CA MET A 72 -13.79 -11.26 -5.19
C MET A 72 -14.27 -12.16 -6.33
N THR A 73 -13.36 -12.84 -7.03
CA THR A 73 -13.69 -13.67 -8.19
C THR A 73 -13.94 -15.12 -7.79
N TYR A 74 -13.13 -15.64 -6.88
CA TYR A 74 -13.15 -17.04 -6.50
C TYR A 74 -13.84 -17.29 -5.16
N GLU A 75 -14.18 -16.24 -4.41
CA GLU A 75 -14.87 -16.30 -3.11
C GLU A 75 -14.25 -17.35 -2.17
N TRP A 76 -12.91 -17.38 -2.08
CA TRP A 76 -12.17 -18.35 -1.24
C TRP A 76 -12.60 -18.36 0.23
N ILE A 77 -13.20 -17.26 0.68
CA ILE A 77 -13.76 -17.10 2.02
C ILE A 77 -15.16 -16.52 1.81
N GLY A 78 -16.17 -17.38 1.94
CA GLY A 78 -17.57 -17.02 1.87
C GLY A 78 -18.13 -16.64 3.25
N PHE A 79 -19.26 -15.95 3.26
CA PHE A 79 -19.99 -15.68 4.51
C PHE A 79 -20.49 -16.98 5.17
N ASP A 80 -20.71 -18.03 4.38
CA ASP A 80 -21.13 -19.36 4.83
C ASP A 80 -20.02 -20.12 5.57
N ASP A 81 -18.74 -19.77 5.34
CA ASP A 81 -17.60 -20.38 6.04
C ASP A 81 -17.43 -19.84 7.47
N ILE A 82 -18.14 -18.76 7.82
CA ILE A 82 -18.09 -18.12 9.13
C ILE A 82 -19.18 -18.72 10.01
N PRO A 83 -18.84 -19.53 11.05
CA PRO A 83 -19.83 -20.26 11.85
C PRO A 83 -20.84 -19.35 12.54
N PHE A 84 -20.42 -18.13 12.90
CA PHE A 84 -21.25 -17.12 13.53
C PHE A 84 -22.35 -16.58 12.60
N LEU A 85 -22.06 -16.35 11.31
CA LEU A 85 -23.01 -15.75 10.37
C LEU A 85 -24.01 -16.77 9.79
N ASN A 86 -23.59 -18.03 9.62
CA ASN A 86 -24.46 -19.12 9.16
C ASN A 86 -25.58 -19.47 10.18
N SER A 87 -25.40 -19.10 11.45
CA SER A 87 -26.38 -19.39 12.51
C SER A 87 -27.58 -18.44 12.53
N MET A 88 -27.58 -17.38 11.71
CA MET A 88 -28.68 -16.43 11.65
C MET A 88 -29.84 -16.97 10.80
N PRO A 89 -31.10 -16.87 11.27
CA PRO A 89 -32.27 -17.28 10.50
C PRO A 89 -32.36 -16.45 9.22
N LYS A 90 -32.34 -17.14 8.07
CA LYS A 90 -32.48 -16.52 6.75
C LYS A 90 -33.94 -16.05 6.60
N THR A 91 -34.18 -14.74 6.68
CA THR A 91 -35.50 -14.11 6.45
C THR A 91 -35.71 -13.78 4.98
#